data_AF-A0A853ER04-F1
#
_entry.id   AF-A0A853ER04-F1
#
_cell.length_a   1.000
_cell.length_b   1.000
_cell.length_c   1.000
_cell.angle_alpha   90.00
_cell.angle_beta   90.00
_cell.angle_gamma   90.00
#
_symmetry.space_group_name_H-M   'P 1'
#
loop_
_entity.id
_entity.type
_entity.pdbx_description
1 polymer ?
#
loop_
_entity_poly.entity_id
_entity_poly.type
_entity_poly.pdbx_seq_one_letter_code
_entity_poly.pdbx_strand_id
1 'polypeptide(L)'
;MLTPLTVLVVAASSALGLWAAWFVLRDRAVILKQLWGAAVVEGLLLLQTIAAAVLLVTGDGHSDVGELWGYLVTVLLILPFAAAWAFAERSRWSSVVMVLAAVTVIFLEYRLVQIWER
;
A
#
# COMPACT_ATOMS: atom_id res chain seq x y z
N MET A 1 -7.71 -13.71 -6.32
CA MET A 1 -7.25 -13.06 -5.06
C MET A 1 -8.43 -12.72 -4.16
N LEU A 2 -8.15 -12.28 -2.92
CA LEU A 2 -9.11 -11.77 -1.95
C LEU A 2 -9.75 -10.47 -2.47
N THR A 3 -10.59 -10.56 -3.50
CA THR A 3 -11.16 -9.44 -4.26
C THR A 3 -11.69 -8.31 -3.37
N PRO A 4 -12.43 -8.60 -2.29
CA PRO A 4 -12.87 -7.56 -1.36
C PRO A 4 -11.72 -6.78 -0.72
N LEU A 5 -10.65 -7.46 -0.28
CA LEU A 5 -9.50 -6.83 0.37
C LEU A 5 -8.71 -5.98 -0.64
N THR A 6 -8.43 -6.51 -1.83
CA THR A 6 -7.75 -5.76 -2.89
C THR A 6 -8.50 -4.48 -3.24
N VAL A 7 -9.83 -4.54 -3.39
CA VAL A 7 -10.66 -3.34 -3.66
C VAL A 7 -10.57 -2.34 -2.51
N LEU A 8 -10.61 -2.80 -1.26
CA LEU A 8 -10.48 -1.92 -0.09
C LEU A 8 -9.10 -1.25 -0.03
N VAL A 9 -8.02 -2.00 -0.27
CA VAL A 9 -6.65 -1.47 -0.30
C VAL A 9 -6.52 -0.42 -1.39
N VAL A 10 -6.96 -0.70 -2.62
CA VAL A 10 -6.88 0.23 -3.75
C VAL A 10 -7.71 1.48 -3.50
N ALA A 11 -8.93 1.34 -2.99
CA ALA A 11 -9.80 2.48 -2.66
C ALA A 11 -9.21 3.36 -1.55
N ALA A 12 -8.73 2.75 -0.46
CA ALA A 12 -8.12 3.47 0.65
C ALA A 12 -6.81 4.16 0.24
N SER A 13 -5.97 3.47 -0.54
CA SER A 13 -4.73 4.03 -1.10
C SER A 13 -5.02 5.19 -2.04
N SER A 14 -6.04 5.09 -2.88
CA SER A 14 -6.46 6.16 -3.78
C SER A 14 -6.92 7.39 -3.01
N ALA A 15 -7.75 7.20 -1.97
CA ALA A 15 -8.20 8.29 -1.11
C ALA A 15 -7.03 8.98 -0.40
N LEU A 16 -6.07 8.21 0.13
CA LEU A 16 -4.84 8.73 0.75
C LEU A 16 -3.99 9.51 -0.26
N GLY A 17 -3.77 8.95 -1.45
CA GLY A 17 -3.00 9.56 -2.53
C GLY A 17 -3.63 10.87 -3.00
N LEU A 18 -4.95 10.92 -3.18
CA LEU A 18 -5.67 12.14 -3.56
C LEU A 18 -5.57 13.21 -2.47
N TRP A 19 -5.66 12.82 -1.20
CA TRP A 19 -5.49 13.75 -0.08
C TRP A 19 -4.05 14.30 0.01
N ALA A 20 -3.05 13.45 -0.16
CA ALA A 20 -1.66 13.87 -0.21
C ALA A 20 -1.40 14.78 -1.43
N ALA A 21 -1.97 14.47 -2.60
CA ALA A 21 -1.86 15.28 -3.81
C ALA A 21 -2.48 16.67 -3.61
N TRP A 22 -3.63 16.75 -2.92
CA TRP A 22 -4.19 18.04 -2.51
C TRP A 22 -3.23 18.86 -1.64
N PHE A 23 -2.47 18.20 -0.75
CA PHE A 23 -1.47 18.87 0.08
C PHE A 23 -0.25 19.33 -0.73
N VAL A 24 0.17 18.55 -1.73
CA VAL A 24 1.20 19.00 -2.69
C VAL A 24 0.76 20.29 -3.39
N LEU A 25 -0.48 20.35 -3.89
CA LEU A 25 -1.03 21.54 -4.55
C LEU A 25 -1.17 22.77 -3.63
N ARG A 26 -1.17 22.55 -2.32
CA ARG A 26 -1.25 23.62 -1.30
C ARG A 26 0.10 23.94 -0.67
N ASP A 27 1.20 23.38 -1.19
CA ASP A 27 2.55 23.47 -0.64
C ASP A 27 2.63 23.12 0.86
N ARG A 28 1.89 22.08 1.28
CA ARG A 28 1.84 21.61 2.67
C ARG A 28 2.52 20.26 2.84
N ALA A 29 3.13 20.07 4.00
CA ALA A 29 3.69 18.79 4.42
C ALA A 29 2.63 17.83 4.97
N VAL A 30 2.94 16.54 4.98
CA VAL A 30 2.10 15.47 5.53
C VAL A 30 1.79 15.75 7.00
N ILE A 31 0.53 15.54 7.38
CA ILE A 31 0.05 15.69 8.76
C ILE A 31 -0.22 14.34 9.40
N LEU A 32 -0.29 14.32 10.73
CA LEU A 32 -0.54 13.10 11.52
C LEU A 32 -1.80 12.34 11.07
N LYS A 33 -2.84 13.05 10.62
CA LYS A 33 -4.07 12.41 10.13
C LYS A 33 -3.84 11.59 8.84
N GLN A 34 -2.96 12.04 7.95
CA GLN A 34 -2.58 11.27 6.76
C GLN A 34 -1.73 10.05 7.14
N LEU A 35 -0.92 10.14 8.18
CA LEU A 35 -0.18 8.98 8.70
C LEU A 35 -1.11 7.93 9.30
N TRP A 36 -2.18 8.33 9.99
CA TRP A 36 -3.24 7.40 10.39
C TRP A 36 -3.95 6.78 9.19
N GLY A 37 -4.19 7.56 8.13
CA GLY A 37 -4.71 7.03 6.86
C GLY A 37 -3.77 5.98 6.25
N ALA A 38 -2.47 6.25 6.22
CA ALA A 38 -1.46 5.29 5.78
C ALA A 38 -1.44 4.03 6.66
N ALA A 39 -1.56 4.17 7.98
CA ALA A 39 -1.63 3.03 8.90
C ALA A 39 -2.87 2.15 8.67
N VAL A 40 -4.01 2.74 8.27
CA VAL A 40 -5.20 1.96 7.89
C VAL A 40 -4.93 1.14 6.62
N VAL A 41 -4.33 1.75 5.60
CA VAL A 41 -3.95 1.02 4.37
C VAL A 41 -2.97 -0.10 4.69
N GLU A 42 -1.97 0.17 5.52
CA GLU A 42 -0.98 -0.80 5.98
C GLU A 42 -1.64 -1.99 6.72
N GLY A 43 -2.62 -1.70 7.58
CA GLY A 43 -3.40 -2.74 8.26
C GLY A 43 -4.18 -3.63 7.28
N LEU A 44 -4.75 -3.06 6.21
CA LEU A 44 -5.42 -3.82 5.16
C LEU A 44 -4.43 -4.70 4.38
N LEU A 45 -3.25 -4.18 4.05
CA LEU A 45 -2.18 -4.94 3.39
C LEU A 45 -1.71 -6.12 4.27
N LEU A 46 -1.57 -5.91 5.59
CA LEU A 46 -1.23 -6.98 6.53
C LEU A 46 -2.31 -8.06 6.57
N LEU A 47 -3.58 -7.68 6.65
CA LEU A 47 -4.70 -8.64 6.61
C LEU A 47 -4.71 -9.43 5.30
N GLN A 48 -4.49 -8.76 4.17
CA GLN A 48 -4.37 -9.40 2.86
C GLN A 48 -3.20 -10.37 2.80
N THR A 49 -2.03 -9.99 3.33
CA THR A 49 -0.83 -10.84 3.39
C THR A 49 -1.07 -12.09 4.22
N ILE A 50 -1.69 -11.95 5.39
CA ILE A 50 -2.03 -13.09 6.27
C ILE A 50 -3.01 -14.02 5.55
N ALA A 51 -4.05 -13.48 4.93
CA ALA A 51 -5.05 -14.29 4.24
C ALA A 51 -4.48 -14.99 2.98
N ALA A 52 -3.58 -14.34 2.24
CA ALA A 52 -2.84 -14.98 1.15
C ALA A 52 -1.95 -16.13 1.66
N ALA A 53 -1.25 -15.94 2.77
CA ALA A 53 -0.43 -16.98 3.39
C ALA A 53 -1.27 -18.18 3.85
N VAL A 54 -2.46 -17.95 4.44
CA VAL A 54 -3.38 -19.02 4.83
C VAL A 54 -3.82 -19.83 3.61
N LEU A 55 -4.22 -19.18 2.51
CA LEU A 55 -4.66 -19.85 1.29
C LEU A 55 -3.55 -20.70 0.63
N LEU A 56 -2.30 -20.23 0.70
CA LEU A 56 -1.15 -21.02 0.22
C LEU A 56 -0.94 -22.29 1.05
N VAL A 57 -1.11 -22.20 2.37
CA VAL A 57 -0.93 -23.35 3.28
C VAL A 57 -2.10 -24.33 3.18
N THR A 58 -3.32 -23.87 2.92
CA THR A 58 -4.50 -24.74 2.76
C THR A 58 -4.58 -25.41 1.39
N GLY A 59 -3.69 -25.07 0.45
CA GLY A 59 -3.64 -25.66 -0.90
C GLY A 59 -4.57 -25.01 -1.91
N ASP A 60 -5.16 -23.86 -1.57
CA ASP A 60 -6.09 -23.12 -2.44
C ASP A 60 -5.38 -22.06 -3.30
N GLY A 61 -4.07 -21.89 -3.14
CA GLY A 61 -3.25 -20.92 -3.88
C GLY A 61 -2.36 -21.57 -4.95
N HIS A 62 -2.60 -21.24 -6.22
CA HIS A 62 -1.70 -21.54 -7.33
C HIS A 62 -0.94 -20.26 -7.67
N SER A 63 0.31 -20.14 -7.24
CA SER A 63 1.14 -18.97 -7.57
C SER A 63 2.62 -19.33 -7.50
N ASP A 64 3.46 -18.60 -8.25
CA ASP A 64 4.89 -18.58 -8.00
C ASP A 64 5.15 -17.95 -6.60
N VAL A 65 5.31 -18.83 -5.62
CA VAL A 65 5.40 -18.47 -4.19
C VAL A 65 6.54 -17.46 -3.95
N GLY A 66 7.65 -17.59 -4.67
CA GLY A 66 8.78 -16.66 -4.55
C GLY A 66 8.44 -15.26 -5.04
N GLU A 67 7.84 -15.13 -6.23
CA GLU A 67 7.41 -13.85 -6.79
C GLU A 67 6.34 -13.20 -5.89
N LEU A 68 5.34 -13.98 -5.44
CA LEU A 68 4.26 -13.48 -4.59
C LEU A 68 4.79 -12.88 -3.28
N TRP A 69 5.63 -13.62 -2.55
CA TRP A 69 6.19 -13.13 -1.28
C TRP A 69 7.07 -11.90 -1.48
N GLY A 70 7.83 -11.85 -2.58
CA GLY A 70 8.62 -10.66 -2.93
C GLY A 70 7.74 -9.40 -3.05
N TYR A 71 6.59 -9.51 -3.71
CA TYR A 71 5.65 -8.40 -3.85
C TYR A 71 4.91 -8.07 -2.54
N LEU A 72 4.46 -9.07 -1.78
CA LEU A 72 3.78 -8.85 -0.49
C LEU A 72 4.68 -8.15 0.52
N VAL A 73 5.95 -8.59 0.64
CA VAL A 73 6.92 -7.92 1.52
C VAL A 73 7.23 -6.51 1.01
N THR A 74 7.39 -6.34 -0.31
CA THR A 74 7.70 -5.01 -0.87
C THR A 74 6.57 -4.02 -0.59
N VAL A 75 5.31 -4.40 -0.82
CA VAL A 75 4.17 -3.49 -0.65
C VAL A 75 4.01 -3.04 0.81
N LEU A 76 4.25 -3.95 1.77
CA LEU A 76 4.24 -3.65 3.22
C LEU A 76 5.33 -2.68 3.65
N LEU A 77 6.38 -2.48 2.85
CA LEU A 77 7.46 -1.56 3.20
C LEU A 77 7.21 -0.15 2.67
N ILE A 78 6.40 0.00 1.60
CA ILE A 78 6.21 1.28 0.91
C ILE A 78 5.67 2.38 1.84
N LEU A 79 4.58 2.12 2.56
CA LEU A 79 3.96 3.14 3.42
C LEU A 79 4.77 3.40 4.70
N PRO A 80 5.39 2.42 5.38
CA PRO A 80 6.31 2.68 6.47
C PRO A 80 7.49 3.57 6.07
N PHE A 81 8.10 3.33 4.90
CA PHE A 81 9.17 4.19 4.40
C PHE A 81 8.67 5.60 4.08
N ALA A 82 7.49 5.75 3.47
CA ALA A 82 6.89 7.05 3.23
C ALA A 82 6.55 7.80 4.52
N ALA A 83 6.07 7.09 5.54
CA ALA A 83 5.80 7.64 6.86
C ALA A 83 7.09 8.11 7.54
N ALA A 84 8.15 7.28 7.53
CA ALA A 84 9.47 7.66 8.03
C ALA A 84 10.01 8.90 7.31
N TRP A 85 9.86 8.98 5.99
CA TRP A 85 10.22 10.15 5.19
C TRP A 85 9.46 11.40 5.63
N ALA A 86 8.17 11.29 5.92
CA ALA A 86 7.36 12.41 6.41
C ALA A 86 7.78 12.92 7.80
N PHE A 87 8.50 12.12 8.59
CA PHE A 87 9.13 12.57 9.84
C PHE A 87 10.48 13.24 9.60
N ALA A 88 11.28 12.71 8.66
CA ALA A 88 12.60 13.24 8.31
C ALA A 88 12.51 14.58 7.55
N GLU A 89 11.53 14.73 6.66
CA GLU A 89 11.32 15.90 5.81
C GLU A 89 9.96 16.53 6.11
N ARG A 90 9.96 17.81 6.52
CA ARG A 90 8.75 18.55 6.96
C ARG A 90 8.27 19.60 5.97
N SER A 91 8.70 19.51 4.71
CA SER A 91 8.22 20.34 3.60
C SER A 91 7.18 19.61 2.73
N ARG A 92 6.69 20.30 1.68
CA ARG A 92 5.78 19.74 0.66
C ARG A 92 6.27 18.44 0.03
N TRP A 93 7.58 18.18 0.05
CA TRP A 93 8.18 16.96 -0.49
C TRP A 93 7.74 15.70 0.26
N SER A 94 7.40 15.81 1.54
CA SER A 94 6.77 14.70 2.28
C SER A 94 5.45 14.27 1.64
N SER A 95 4.64 15.23 1.20
CA SER A 95 3.35 14.98 0.55
C SER A 95 3.54 14.36 -0.84
N VAL A 96 4.57 14.79 -1.58
CA VAL A 96 4.94 14.18 -2.87
C VAL A 96 5.31 12.70 -2.68
N VAL A 97 6.14 12.39 -1.69
CA VAL A 97 6.52 11.00 -1.39
C VAL A 97 5.30 10.17 -0.98
N MET A 98 4.38 10.73 -0.19
CA MET A 98 3.14 10.03 0.16
C MET A 98 2.25 9.73 -1.05
N VAL A 99 2.15 10.65 -2.02
CA VAL A 99 1.45 10.39 -3.30
C VAL A 99 2.11 9.24 -4.06
N LEU A 100 3.43 9.29 -4.21
CA LEU A 100 4.18 8.26 -4.93
C LEU A 100 4.05 6.90 -4.25
N ALA A 101 4.09 6.87 -2.92
CA ALA A 101 3.90 5.66 -2.13
C ALA A 101 2.49 5.07 -2.34
N ALA A 102 1.44 5.89 -2.27
CA ALA A 102 0.07 5.46 -2.51
C ALA A 102 -0.15 4.90 -3.92
N VAL A 103 0.40 5.56 -4.95
CA VAL A 103 0.37 5.08 -6.34
C VAL A 103 1.14 3.76 -6.50
N THR A 104 2.29 3.65 -5.83
CA THR A 104 3.10 2.42 -5.85
C THR A 104 2.34 1.25 -5.22
N VAL A 105 1.64 1.46 -4.10
CA VAL A 105 0.78 0.43 -3.49
C VAL A 105 -0.29 -0.05 -4.48
N ILE A 106 -0.99 0.88 -5.16
CA ILE A 106 -2.01 0.53 -6.16
C ILE A 106 -1.42 -0.30 -7.31
N PHE A 107 -0.23 0.06 -7.79
CA PHE A 107 0.46 -0.68 -8.84
C PHE A 107 0.88 -2.09 -8.38
N LEU A 108 1.41 -2.21 -7.15
CA LEU A 108 1.80 -3.51 -6.59
C LEU A 108 0.58 -4.41 -6.34
N GLU A 109 -0.55 -3.87 -5.93
CA GLU A 109 -1.83 -4.60 -5.85
C GLU A 109 -2.24 -5.18 -7.20
N TYR A 110 -2.17 -4.36 -8.26
CA TYR A 110 -2.45 -4.84 -9.63
C TYR A 110 -1.52 -6.00 -10.02
N ARG A 111 -0.22 -5.90 -9.70
CA ARG A 111 0.74 -6.97 -9.94
C ARG A 111 0.46 -8.22 -9.11
N LEU A 112 0.07 -8.08 -7.85
CA LEU A 112 -0.29 -9.21 -6.99
C LEU A 112 -1.49 -10.00 -7.54
N VAL A 113 -2.51 -9.30 -8.06
CA VAL A 113 -3.65 -9.95 -8.74
C VAL A 113 -3.16 -10.77 -9.93
N GLN A 114 -2.28 -10.22 -10.77
CA GLN A 114 -1.72 -10.94 -11.92
C GLN A 114 -0.89 -12.16 -11.53
N ILE A 115 -0.11 -12.07 -10.44
CA ILE A 115 0.73 -13.17 -9.96
C ILE A 115 -0.14 -14.32 -9.43
N TRP A 116 -1.26 -14.00 -8.80
CA TRP A 116 -2.19 -15.01 -8.26
C TRP A 116 -3.03 -15.70 -9.34
N GLU A 117 -3.30 -15.04 -10.45
CA GLU A 117 -4.10 -15.58 -11.55
C GLU A 117 -3.28 -16.41 -12.55
N ARG A 118 -1.96 -16.44 -12.38
CA ARG A 118 -1.05 -17.19 -13.23
C ARG A 118 -0.94 -18.65 -12.78
#